data_AF-A0A835Q368-F1
#
_entry.id   AF-A0A835Q368-F1
#
_cell.length_a   1.000
_cell.length_b   1.000
_cell.length_c   1.000
_cell.angle_alpha   90.00
_cell.angle_beta   90.00
_cell.angle_gamma   90.00
#
_symmetry.space_group_name_H-M   'P 1'
#
loop_
_entity.id
_entity.type
_entity.pdbx_description
1 polymer ?
#
loop_
_entity_poly.entity_id
_entity_poly.type
_entity_poly.pdbx_seq_one_letter_code
_entity_poly.pdbx_strand_id
1 'polypeptide(L)'
;MVVERTVPASASSSLNLSRFHRVVLGWDYLRLLRESNKRRSGEGLKRVKSTFDCVEEYISVFEPLLFEEVKAQIIQGKDEEEAIDWQRGAVASCQKSDEFHKVSLLVQDEFNEDVSDNDLLLLTMEKFQEGEAPSAYAFAVVDHRGGRGTISLVTYLSGDVKQLDVMEVESSPRSLQMLSFLNKENCCLWILKICNLSTIMREYVAMHSVAYLPFKNLVLSANEKSHSGFLEDRAWDVPKPLMKYLEDNLNSSQLDALHAGLSHKPFVLIQVGKNESKGGRRVFKEASREALFSRY
;
A
#
# COMPACT_ATOMS: atom_id res chain seq x y z
N MET A 1 37.66 -11.89 1.23
CA MET A 1 36.76 -10.95 0.53
C MET A 1 35.46 -11.67 0.29
N VAL A 2 34.46 -11.43 1.14
CA VAL A 2 33.11 -11.91 0.90
C VAL A 2 32.47 -10.87 -0.02
N VAL A 3 32.18 -11.27 -1.25
CA VAL A 3 31.41 -10.45 -2.19
C VAL A 3 29.97 -10.48 -1.68
N GLU A 4 29.53 -9.42 -1.03
CA GLU A 4 28.11 -9.16 -0.79
C GLU A 4 27.42 -9.15 -2.16
N ARG A 5 26.69 -10.22 -2.45
CA ARG A 5 25.83 -10.29 -3.63
C ARG A 5 24.67 -9.34 -3.40
N THR A 6 24.72 -8.18 -4.06
CA THR A 6 23.58 -7.27 -4.16
C THR A 6 22.46 -7.98 -4.93
N VAL A 7 21.35 -8.27 -4.25
CA VAL A 7 20.13 -8.77 -4.90
C VAL A 7 19.60 -7.65 -5.79
N PRO A 8 19.31 -7.90 -7.08
CA PRO A 8 18.79 -6.87 -7.97
C PRO A 8 17.45 -6.33 -7.46
N ALA A 9 17.24 -5.02 -7.58
CA ALA A 9 16.06 -4.32 -7.06
C ALA A 9 14.72 -4.98 -7.52
N SER A 10 14.67 -5.51 -8.74
CA SER A 10 13.51 -6.22 -9.29
C SER A 10 13.20 -7.55 -8.61
N ALA A 11 14.22 -8.30 -8.17
CA ALA A 11 14.03 -9.53 -7.39
C ALA A 11 13.64 -9.22 -5.95
N SER A 12 14.12 -8.10 -5.39
CA SER A 12 13.70 -7.65 -4.06
C SER A 12 12.25 -7.16 -4.04
N SER A 13 11.78 -6.47 -5.08
CA SER A 13 10.38 -6.03 -5.17
C SER A 13 9.41 -7.20 -5.27
N SER A 14 9.75 -8.25 -6.03
CA SER A 14 8.92 -9.45 -6.12
C SER A 14 8.85 -10.20 -4.78
N LEU A 15 9.96 -10.31 -4.04
CA LEU A 15 9.99 -10.93 -2.72
C LEU A 15 9.17 -10.13 -1.69
N ASN A 16 9.27 -8.80 -1.72
CA ASN A 16 8.48 -7.92 -0.86
C ASN A 16 6.98 -8.07 -1.12
N LEU A 17 6.56 -8.07 -2.39
CA LEU A 17 5.15 -8.29 -2.73
C LEU A 17 4.66 -9.70 -2.34
N SER A 18 5.52 -10.73 -2.42
CA SER A 18 5.21 -12.07 -1.90
C SER A 18 4.91 -12.03 -0.41
N ARG A 19 5.74 -11.34 0.38
CA ARG A 19 5.50 -11.16 1.82
C ARG A 19 4.19 -10.41 2.08
N PHE A 20 3.96 -9.31 1.37
CA PHE A 20 2.72 -8.53 1.49
C PHE A 20 1.48 -9.39 1.21
N HIS A 21 1.46 -10.10 0.08
CA HIS A 21 0.36 -10.99 -0.27
C HIS A 21 0.18 -12.11 0.75
N ARG A 22 1.26 -12.74 1.20
CA ARG A 22 1.17 -13.79 2.23
C ARG A 22 0.49 -13.29 3.50
N VAL A 23 0.81 -12.08 3.96
CA VAL A 23 0.18 -11.48 5.15
C VAL A 23 -1.30 -11.23 4.90
N VAL A 24 -1.62 -10.44 3.87
CA VAL A 24 -3.00 -9.99 3.61
C VAL A 24 -3.91 -11.18 3.29
N LEU A 25 -3.46 -12.08 2.42
CA LEU A 25 -4.25 -13.23 1.99
C LEU A 25 -4.37 -14.31 3.09
N GLY A 26 -3.43 -14.31 4.04
CA GLY A 26 -3.44 -15.18 5.21
C GLY A 26 -4.31 -14.70 6.37
N TRP A 27 -4.99 -13.56 6.25
CA TRP A 27 -5.87 -13.08 7.31
C TRP A 27 -7.21 -13.83 7.36
N ASP A 28 -7.81 -13.82 8.55
CA ASP A 28 -9.17 -14.29 8.82
C ASP A 28 -10.11 -13.08 8.82
N TYR A 29 -10.92 -12.95 7.77
CA TYR A 29 -11.88 -11.86 7.62
C TYR A 29 -12.85 -11.72 8.81
N LEU A 30 -13.44 -12.82 9.31
CA LEU A 30 -14.38 -12.77 10.43
C LEU A 30 -13.68 -12.38 11.73
N ARG A 31 -12.41 -12.74 11.90
CA ARG A 31 -11.59 -12.30 13.02
C ARG A 31 -11.29 -10.80 12.93
N LEU A 32 -10.92 -10.29 11.75
CA LEU A 32 -10.73 -8.84 11.54
C LEU A 32 -11.98 -8.04 11.91
N LEU A 33 -13.16 -8.50 11.47
CA LEU A 33 -14.45 -7.87 11.83
C LEU A 33 -14.77 -7.95 13.33
N ARG A 34 -14.41 -9.03 14.02
CA ARG A 34 -14.60 -9.16 15.47
C ARG A 34 -13.63 -8.28 16.25
N GLU A 35 -12.41 -8.14 15.77
CA GLU A 35 -11.37 -7.31 16.38
C GLU A 35 -11.68 -5.82 16.19
N SER A 36 -12.24 -5.40 15.06
CA SER A 36 -12.63 -4.00 14.83
C SER A 36 -13.75 -3.52 15.75
N ASN A 37 -14.71 -4.40 16.07
CA ASN A 37 -15.80 -4.11 17.01
C ASN A 37 -15.33 -4.00 18.46
N LYS A 38 -14.21 -4.62 18.81
CA LYS A 38 -13.58 -4.48 20.11
C LYS A 38 -12.71 -3.23 20.04
N ARG A 39 -13.06 -2.17 20.78
CA ARG A 39 -12.32 -0.90 20.84
C ARG A 39 -10.88 -1.05 21.38
N ARG A 40 -10.01 -1.76 20.68
CA ARG A 40 -8.57 -1.87 20.97
C ARG A 40 -7.85 -0.91 20.05
N SER A 41 -7.63 0.28 20.56
CA SER A 41 -6.85 1.31 19.89
C SER A 41 -5.37 0.92 19.86
N GLY A 42 -4.91 0.36 18.74
CA GLY A 42 -3.48 0.30 18.39
C GLY A 42 -2.54 -0.43 19.37
N GLU A 43 -3.03 -1.42 20.13
CA GLU A 43 -2.18 -2.22 21.02
C GLU A 43 -1.04 -2.88 20.21
N GLY A 44 0.20 -2.42 20.43
CA GLY A 44 1.40 -2.92 19.74
C GLY A 44 1.95 -2.02 18.63
N LEU A 45 1.26 -0.94 18.25
CA LEU A 45 1.76 0.02 17.26
C LEU A 45 2.75 1.01 17.88
N LYS A 46 3.88 1.24 17.19
CA LYS A 46 4.86 2.25 17.58
C LYS A 46 4.44 3.62 17.06
N ARG A 47 4.65 4.67 17.87
CA ARG A 47 4.50 6.06 17.39
C ARG A 47 5.53 6.34 16.31
N VAL A 48 5.11 7.01 15.24
CA VAL A 48 6.01 7.50 14.19
C VAL A 48 7.02 8.48 14.81
N LYS A 49 8.31 8.20 14.61
CA LYS A 49 9.41 9.02 15.10
C LYS A 49 9.71 10.16 14.13
N SER A 50 10.31 11.23 14.65
CA SER A 50 10.84 12.31 13.80
C SER A 50 12.12 11.91 13.07
N THR A 51 12.84 10.91 13.58
CA THR A 51 14.08 10.38 13.02
C THR A 51 14.19 8.89 13.29
N PHE A 52 14.99 8.20 12.47
CA PHE A 52 15.25 6.77 12.54
C PHE A 52 16.77 6.52 12.46
N ASP A 53 17.25 5.61 13.31
CA ASP A 53 18.66 5.24 13.40
C ASP A 53 19.09 4.41 12.17
N CYS A 54 18.19 3.56 11.67
CA CYS A 54 18.43 2.71 10.51
C CYS A 54 17.15 2.37 9.74
N VAL A 55 17.31 1.67 8.60
CA VAL A 55 16.18 1.29 7.73
C VAL A 55 15.29 0.25 8.40
N GLU A 56 15.90 -0.66 9.14
CA GLU A 56 15.20 -1.74 9.84
C GLU A 56 14.27 -1.16 10.90
N GLU A 57 14.72 -0.12 11.60
CA GLU A 57 13.88 0.61 12.55
C GLU A 57 12.70 1.30 11.83
N TYR A 58 12.98 2.01 10.73
CA TYR A 58 11.96 2.67 9.89
C TYR A 58 10.88 1.68 9.44
N ILE A 59 11.28 0.54 8.87
CA ILE A 59 10.36 -0.52 8.44
C ILE A 59 9.59 -1.08 9.64
N SER A 60 10.25 -1.33 10.78
CA SER A 60 9.59 -1.88 11.98
C SER A 60 8.54 -0.96 12.62
N VAL A 61 8.49 0.31 12.20
CA VAL A 61 7.47 1.29 12.63
C VAL A 61 6.39 1.44 11.57
N PHE A 62 6.77 1.58 10.29
CA PHE A 62 5.80 1.83 9.22
C PHE A 62 5.10 0.57 8.70
N GLU A 63 5.76 -0.59 8.69
CA GLU A 63 5.16 -1.83 8.15
C GLU A 63 3.87 -2.21 8.90
N PRO A 64 3.84 -2.24 10.26
CA PRO A 64 2.60 -2.51 10.98
C PRO A 64 1.51 -1.48 10.71
N LEU A 65 1.86 -0.19 10.62
CA LEU A 65 0.90 0.90 10.36
C LEU A 65 0.25 0.76 8.96
N LEU A 66 1.04 0.37 7.96
CA LEU A 66 0.53 0.13 6.62
C LEU A 66 -0.45 -1.05 6.59
N PHE A 67 -0.18 -2.12 7.34
CA PHE A 67 -1.15 -3.23 7.45
C PHE A 67 -2.42 -2.85 8.22
N GLU A 68 -2.35 -1.94 9.19
CA GLU A 68 -3.56 -1.40 9.83
C GLU A 68 -4.41 -0.59 8.85
N GLU A 69 -3.81 0.11 7.89
CA GLU A 69 -4.56 0.77 6.81
C GLU A 69 -5.28 -0.26 5.91
N VAL A 70 -4.63 -1.39 5.57
CA VAL A 70 -5.31 -2.48 4.83
C VAL A 70 -6.50 -3.01 5.61
N LYS A 71 -6.33 -3.26 6.92
CA LYS A 71 -7.44 -3.70 7.78
C LYS A 71 -8.56 -2.67 7.82
N ALA A 72 -8.22 -1.38 7.96
CA ALA A 72 -9.18 -0.29 7.97
C ALA A 72 -9.99 -0.25 6.67
N GLN A 73 -9.35 -0.40 5.51
CA GLN A 73 -10.04 -0.47 4.21
C GLN A 73 -10.96 -1.69 4.10
N ILE A 74 -10.52 -2.86 4.59
CA ILE A 74 -11.36 -4.07 4.62
C ILE A 74 -12.61 -3.86 5.47
N ILE A 75 -12.48 -3.16 6.61
CA ILE A 75 -13.59 -2.90 7.54
C ILE A 75 -14.52 -1.82 6.97
N GLN A 76 -13.97 -0.73 6.42
CA GLN A 76 -14.75 0.39 5.86
C GLN A 76 -15.54 -0.02 4.61
N GLY A 77 -15.00 -0.92 3.77
CA GLY A 77 -15.73 -1.47 2.62
C GLY A 77 -17.02 -2.23 2.99
N LYS A 78 -17.28 -2.47 4.28
CA LYS A 78 -18.55 -2.98 4.80
C LYS A 78 -19.60 -1.88 5.02
N ASP A 79 -19.17 -0.65 5.33
CA ASP A 79 -20.02 0.44 5.80
C ASP A 79 -20.46 1.40 4.68
N GLU A 80 -19.84 1.32 3.49
CA GLU A 80 -20.32 2.03 2.30
C GLU A 80 -21.64 1.39 1.82
N GLU A 81 -22.73 2.16 1.86
CA GLU A 81 -24.15 1.79 1.74
C GLU A 81 -24.59 1.15 0.39
N GLU A 82 -23.67 0.64 -0.42
CA GLU A 82 -24.02 -0.19 -1.57
C GLU A 82 -24.29 -1.61 -1.07
N ALA A 83 -25.51 -2.11 -1.34
CA ALA A 83 -25.91 -3.46 -0.98
C ALA A 83 -24.80 -4.45 -1.35
N ILE A 84 -24.25 -5.18 -0.37
CA ILE A 84 -23.15 -6.14 -0.55
C ILE A 84 -23.43 -7.01 -1.79
N ASP A 85 -22.80 -6.68 -2.90
CA ASP A 85 -23.13 -7.26 -4.19
C ASP A 85 -22.30 -8.52 -4.41
N TRP A 86 -22.80 -9.61 -3.82
CA TRP A 86 -22.20 -10.92 -3.97
C TRP A 86 -22.39 -11.44 -5.39
N GLN A 87 -21.26 -11.56 -6.08
CA GLN A 87 -21.17 -12.08 -7.43
C GLN A 87 -20.91 -13.58 -7.43
N ARG A 88 -21.25 -14.27 -8.52
CA ARG A 88 -20.97 -15.70 -8.69
C ARG A 88 -19.83 -15.92 -9.68
N GLY A 89 -18.96 -16.88 -9.37
CA GLY A 89 -17.96 -17.37 -10.31
C GLY A 89 -17.81 -18.88 -10.27
N ALA A 90 -17.50 -19.48 -11.41
CA ALA A 90 -17.18 -20.90 -11.52
C ALA A 90 -15.67 -21.10 -11.61
N VAL A 91 -15.14 -22.03 -10.82
CA VAL A 91 -13.71 -22.37 -10.82
C VAL A 91 -13.38 -23.16 -12.08
N ALA A 92 -12.60 -22.57 -12.97
CA ALA A 92 -12.10 -23.24 -14.17
C ALA A 92 -10.83 -24.06 -13.87
N SER A 93 -9.95 -23.55 -13.00
CA SER A 93 -8.76 -24.28 -12.56
C SER A 93 -8.21 -23.71 -11.26
N CYS A 94 -7.58 -24.56 -10.44
CA CYS A 94 -6.78 -24.17 -9.28
C CYS A 94 -5.42 -24.87 -9.38
N GLN A 95 -4.33 -24.10 -9.33
CA GLN A 95 -2.96 -24.64 -9.40
C GLN A 95 -2.10 -24.03 -8.31
N LYS A 96 -1.34 -24.87 -7.60
CA LYS A 96 -0.37 -24.39 -6.62
C LYS A 96 0.88 -23.84 -7.33
N SER A 97 1.29 -22.64 -6.96
CA SER A 97 2.51 -21.97 -7.43
C SER A 97 3.25 -21.46 -6.19
N ASP A 98 4.37 -22.11 -5.85
CA ASP A 98 5.11 -21.89 -4.61
C ASP A 98 4.23 -22.03 -3.35
N GLU A 99 4.06 -20.96 -2.58
CA GLU A 99 3.21 -20.92 -1.37
C GLU A 99 1.76 -20.45 -1.65
N PHE A 100 1.48 -20.02 -2.88
CA PHE A 100 0.18 -19.50 -3.32
C PHE A 100 -0.58 -20.49 -4.20
N HIS A 101 -1.87 -20.21 -4.40
CA HIS A 101 -2.70 -20.90 -5.37
C HIS A 101 -3.20 -19.89 -6.41
N LYS A 102 -2.97 -20.21 -7.68
CA LYS A 102 -3.50 -19.48 -8.83
C LYS A 102 -4.85 -20.09 -9.21
N VAL A 103 -5.90 -19.28 -9.12
CA VAL A 103 -7.28 -19.71 -9.40
C VAL A 103 -7.76 -18.96 -10.64
N SER A 104 -8.28 -19.70 -11.61
CA SER A 104 -8.96 -19.13 -12.78
C SER A 104 -10.46 -19.23 -12.55
N LEU A 105 -11.15 -18.09 -12.57
CA LEU A 105 -12.60 -18.02 -12.38
C LEU A 105 -13.29 -17.51 -13.65
N LEU A 106 -14.34 -18.21 -14.06
CA LEU A 106 -15.33 -17.70 -15.02
C LEU A 106 -16.37 -16.90 -14.26
N VAL A 107 -16.55 -15.64 -14.64
CA VAL A 107 -17.48 -14.69 -14.02
C VAL A 107 -18.39 -14.07 -15.08
N GLN A 108 -19.43 -13.35 -14.64
CA GLN A 108 -20.28 -12.57 -15.54
C GLN A 108 -19.50 -11.39 -16.12
N ASP A 109 -19.90 -10.94 -17.32
CA ASP A 109 -19.20 -9.88 -18.05
C ASP A 109 -19.25 -8.55 -17.27
N GLU A 110 -20.38 -8.24 -16.63
CA GLU A 110 -20.55 -7.04 -15.81
C GLU A 110 -19.53 -7.01 -14.66
N PHE A 111 -19.37 -8.11 -13.94
CA PHE A 111 -18.36 -8.21 -12.88
C PHE A 111 -16.93 -8.18 -13.43
N ASN A 112 -16.68 -8.74 -14.62
CA ASN A 112 -15.36 -8.70 -15.26
C ASN A 112 -14.94 -7.26 -15.60
N GLU A 113 -15.88 -6.41 -16.00
CA GLU A 113 -15.66 -5.01 -16.29
C GLU A 113 -15.38 -4.19 -15.01
N ASP A 114 -16.07 -4.52 -13.91
CA ASP A 114 -15.94 -3.84 -12.62
C ASP A 114 -14.70 -4.20 -11.80
N VAL A 115 -14.04 -5.33 -12.10
CA VAL A 115 -12.79 -5.72 -11.43
C VAL A 115 -11.55 -5.21 -12.14
N SER A 116 -10.53 -4.91 -11.36
CA SER A 116 -9.22 -4.46 -11.82
C SER A 116 -8.10 -5.21 -11.11
N ASP A 117 -6.91 -5.16 -11.69
CA ASP A 117 -5.72 -5.73 -11.08
C ASP A 117 -5.52 -5.17 -9.65
N ASN A 118 -5.06 -6.03 -8.74
CA ASN A 118 -4.90 -5.76 -7.32
C ASN A 118 -6.21 -5.52 -6.53
N ASP A 119 -7.38 -5.77 -7.11
CA ASP A 119 -8.61 -5.84 -6.32
C ASP A 119 -8.52 -7.02 -5.33
N LEU A 120 -8.75 -6.72 -4.06
CA LEU A 120 -8.92 -7.69 -2.99
C LEU A 120 -10.36 -8.20 -3.00
N LEU A 121 -10.48 -9.51 -3.14
CA LEU A 121 -11.74 -10.24 -3.16
C LEU A 121 -11.83 -11.16 -1.94
N LEU A 122 -13.06 -11.38 -1.47
CA LEU A 122 -13.40 -12.43 -0.53
C LEU A 122 -14.17 -13.52 -1.27
N LEU A 123 -13.58 -14.72 -1.29
CA LEU A 123 -14.16 -15.92 -1.89
C LEU A 123 -14.80 -16.78 -0.80
N THR A 124 -15.99 -17.31 -1.05
CA THR A 124 -16.71 -18.19 -0.12
C THR A 124 -17.60 -19.19 -0.86
N MET A 125 -17.86 -20.34 -0.24
CA MET A 125 -18.81 -21.33 -0.78
C MET A 125 -20.26 -20.88 -0.60
N GLU A 126 -20.54 -20.08 0.42
CA GLU A 126 -21.87 -19.67 0.83
C GLU A 126 -21.87 -18.17 1.14
N LYS A 127 -22.95 -17.47 0.77
CA LYS A 127 -23.11 -16.06 1.19
C LYS A 127 -23.07 -15.99 2.71
N PHE A 128 -22.49 -14.93 3.23
CA PHE A 128 -22.49 -14.66 4.65
C PHE A 128 -23.94 -14.35 5.06
N GLN A 129 -24.56 -15.25 5.80
CA GLN A 129 -25.91 -15.06 6.35
C GLN A 129 -25.81 -14.58 7.79
N GLU A 130 -26.80 -13.79 8.21
CA GLU A 130 -26.83 -13.25 9.57
C GLU A 130 -26.94 -14.39 10.59
N GLY A 131 -25.98 -14.48 11.51
CA GLY A 131 -25.93 -15.51 12.55
C GLY A 131 -25.15 -16.79 12.21
N GLU A 132 -24.73 -16.98 10.95
CA GLU A 132 -23.93 -18.13 10.53
C GLU A 132 -22.51 -17.72 10.11
N ALA A 133 -21.51 -18.38 10.68
CA ALA A 133 -20.11 -18.20 10.29
C ALA A 133 -19.76 -19.20 9.18
N PRO A 134 -19.50 -18.76 7.93
CA PRO A 134 -19.11 -19.66 6.87
C PRO A 134 -17.82 -20.39 7.24
N SER A 135 -17.79 -21.68 6.94
CA SER A 135 -16.69 -22.58 7.30
C SER A 135 -15.55 -22.55 6.28
N ALA A 136 -15.83 -22.13 5.03
CA ALA A 136 -14.86 -22.09 3.94
C ALA A 136 -14.90 -20.74 3.19
N TYR A 137 -13.92 -19.90 3.44
CA TYR A 137 -13.70 -18.65 2.73
C TYR A 137 -12.22 -18.28 2.71
N ALA A 138 -11.81 -17.45 1.77
CA ALA A 138 -10.44 -16.94 1.69
C ALA A 138 -10.38 -15.58 0.99
N PHE A 139 -9.36 -14.80 1.32
CA PHE A 139 -8.99 -13.66 0.52
C PHE A 139 -8.30 -14.10 -0.77
N ALA A 140 -8.50 -13.35 -1.83
CA ALA A 140 -7.78 -13.48 -3.08
C ALA A 140 -7.51 -12.11 -3.68
N VAL A 141 -6.41 -11.95 -4.37
CA VAL A 141 -6.11 -10.74 -5.15
C VAL A 141 -6.29 -11.06 -6.63
N VAL A 142 -6.89 -10.14 -7.38
CA VAL A 142 -6.92 -10.19 -8.85
C VAL A 142 -5.51 -9.95 -9.37
N ASP A 143 -4.94 -10.96 -10.03
CA ASP A 143 -3.63 -10.87 -10.68
C ASP A 143 -3.77 -10.19 -12.04
N HIS A 144 -4.71 -10.66 -12.85
CA HIS A 144 -5.06 -10.03 -14.12
C HIS A 144 -6.43 -10.48 -14.62
N ARG A 145 -7.05 -9.66 -15.48
CA ARG A 145 -8.21 -10.06 -16.28
C ARG A 145 -7.77 -10.91 -17.46
N GLY A 146 -8.38 -12.09 -17.61
CA GLY A 146 -8.25 -12.92 -18.79
C GLY A 146 -9.25 -12.54 -19.88
N GLY A 147 -9.18 -13.21 -21.04
CA GLY A 147 -10.20 -13.07 -22.08
C GLY A 147 -11.47 -13.90 -21.78
N ARG A 148 -12.60 -13.51 -22.37
CA ARG A 148 -13.91 -14.23 -22.30
C ARG A 148 -14.46 -14.39 -20.88
N GLY A 149 -14.60 -13.31 -20.12
CA GLY A 149 -15.21 -13.34 -18.79
C GLY A 149 -14.39 -14.13 -17.75
N THR A 150 -13.09 -14.32 -17.98
CA THR A 150 -12.21 -15.04 -17.04
C THR A 150 -11.37 -14.06 -16.24
N ILE A 151 -11.19 -14.30 -14.94
CA ILE A 151 -10.27 -13.55 -14.09
C ILE A 151 -9.27 -14.52 -13.44
N SER A 152 -8.01 -14.09 -13.35
CA SER A 152 -6.96 -14.84 -12.66
C SER A 152 -6.75 -14.26 -11.27
N LEU A 153 -6.79 -15.12 -10.26
CA LEU A 153 -6.66 -14.76 -8.87
C LEU A 153 -5.46 -15.44 -8.24
N VAL A 154 -4.86 -14.78 -7.25
CA VAL A 154 -3.86 -15.35 -6.36
C VAL A 154 -4.44 -15.40 -4.94
N THR A 155 -4.42 -16.58 -4.32
CA THR A 155 -4.86 -16.79 -2.93
C THR A 155 -3.80 -17.54 -2.12
N TYR A 156 -3.85 -17.39 -0.79
CA TYR A 156 -2.97 -18.09 0.14
C TYR A 156 -3.80 -18.98 1.05
N LEU A 157 -3.60 -20.30 0.97
CA LEU A 157 -4.41 -21.31 1.68
C LEU A 157 -3.57 -22.23 2.58
N SER A 158 -2.32 -21.86 2.84
CA SER A 158 -1.40 -22.67 3.64
C SER A 158 -1.60 -22.49 5.16
N GLY A 159 -2.47 -21.55 5.58
CA GLY A 159 -2.85 -21.33 6.98
C GLY A 159 -3.13 -19.85 7.29
N ASP A 160 -3.36 -19.53 8.56
CA ASP A 160 -3.64 -18.16 9.01
C ASP A 160 -2.37 -17.48 9.52
N VAL A 161 -2.16 -16.22 9.11
CA VAL A 161 -1.05 -15.38 9.59
C VAL A 161 -1.55 -14.52 10.74
N LYS A 162 -1.07 -14.77 11.96
CA LYS A 162 -1.51 -14.05 13.17
C LYS A 162 -0.59 -12.93 13.62
N GLN A 163 0.72 -13.08 13.42
CA GLN A 163 1.73 -12.14 13.89
C GLN A 163 2.61 -11.71 12.73
N LEU A 164 2.68 -10.40 12.50
CA LEU A 164 3.42 -9.83 11.38
C LEU A 164 4.93 -10.05 11.51
N ASP A 165 5.47 -10.02 12.73
CA ASP A 165 6.92 -10.09 12.92
C ASP A 165 7.46 -11.52 12.72
N VAL A 166 6.70 -12.53 13.13
CA VAL A 166 7.17 -13.93 13.12
C VAL A 166 6.71 -14.69 11.86
N MET A 167 5.70 -14.17 11.13
CA MET A 167 5.09 -14.85 9.98
C MET A 167 4.66 -16.30 10.29
N GLU A 168 4.36 -16.58 11.56
CA GLU A 168 3.89 -17.87 12.02
C GLU A 168 2.56 -18.19 11.35
N VAL A 169 2.55 -19.34 10.69
CA VAL A 169 1.39 -19.86 9.99
C VAL A 169 0.78 -20.93 10.86
N GLU A 170 -0.44 -20.71 11.30
CA GLU A 170 -1.22 -21.74 11.99
C GLU A 170 -2.11 -22.48 11.00
N SER A 171 -2.23 -23.80 11.18
CA SER A 171 -3.18 -24.59 10.40
C SER A 171 -4.59 -24.07 10.61
N SER A 172 -5.28 -23.77 9.50
CA SER A 172 -6.62 -23.21 9.51
C SER A 172 -7.59 -24.19 8.85
N PRO A 173 -8.57 -24.73 9.60
CA PRO A 173 -9.62 -25.59 9.03
C PRO A 173 -10.35 -24.89 7.87
N ARG A 174 -10.53 -23.57 7.96
CA ARG A 174 -11.13 -22.73 6.93
C ARG A 174 -10.36 -22.80 5.62
N SER A 175 -9.04 -22.57 5.68
CA SER A 175 -8.18 -22.59 4.48
C SER A 175 -8.09 -23.98 3.86
N LEU A 176 -8.05 -25.02 4.69
CA LEU A 176 -8.07 -26.42 4.23
C LEU A 176 -9.39 -26.78 3.55
N GLN A 177 -10.53 -26.36 4.12
CA GLN A 177 -11.83 -26.57 3.49
C GLN A 177 -11.93 -25.81 2.17
N MET A 178 -11.54 -24.53 2.14
CA MET A 178 -11.53 -23.74 0.90
C MET A 178 -10.69 -24.40 -0.20
N LEU A 179 -9.48 -24.86 0.14
CA LEU A 179 -8.63 -25.61 -0.79
C LEU A 179 -9.30 -26.89 -1.30
N SER A 180 -9.97 -27.63 -0.42
CA SER A 180 -10.69 -28.85 -0.80
C SER A 180 -11.82 -28.56 -1.80
N PHE A 181 -12.49 -27.40 -1.70
CA PHE A 181 -13.54 -26.99 -2.61
C PHE A 181 -13.00 -26.51 -3.95
N LEU A 182 -11.91 -25.71 -3.95
CA LEU A 182 -11.29 -25.23 -5.19
C LEU A 182 -10.75 -26.37 -6.07
N ASN A 183 -10.46 -27.53 -5.50
CA ASN A 183 -10.00 -28.72 -6.21
C ASN A 183 -11.15 -29.64 -6.68
N LYS A 184 -12.42 -29.31 -6.39
CA LYS A 184 -13.58 -30.07 -6.90
C LYS A 184 -13.92 -29.64 -8.31
N GLU A 185 -14.37 -30.59 -9.12
CA GLU A 185 -14.97 -30.30 -10.41
C GLU A 185 -16.26 -29.48 -10.24
N ASN A 186 -16.51 -28.56 -11.18
CA ASN A 186 -17.70 -27.70 -11.20
C ASN A 186 -17.95 -26.89 -9.91
N CYS A 187 -16.87 -26.49 -9.23
CA CYS A 187 -16.97 -25.66 -8.04
C CYS A 187 -17.44 -24.24 -8.39
N CYS A 188 -18.48 -23.76 -7.70
CA CYS A 188 -18.99 -22.40 -7.82
C CYS A 188 -18.77 -21.66 -6.49
N LEU A 189 -18.34 -20.42 -6.58
CA LEU A 189 -18.03 -19.55 -5.45
C LEU A 189 -18.93 -18.32 -5.48
N TRP A 190 -19.17 -17.77 -4.29
CA TRP A 190 -19.57 -16.39 -4.13
C TRP A 190 -18.33 -15.51 -3.95
N ILE A 191 -18.36 -14.35 -4.57
CA ILE A 191 -17.26 -13.39 -4.64
C ILE A 191 -17.78 -12.05 -4.13
N LEU A 192 -17.05 -11.44 -3.22
CA LEU A 192 -17.27 -10.07 -2.78
C LEU A 192 -16.00 -9.27 -3.07
N LYS A 193 -16.13 -8.18 -3.83
CA LYS A 193 -15.05 -7.19 -3.99
C LYS A 193 -15.00 -6.30 -2.76
N ILE A 194 -13.81 -6.11 -2.19
CA ILE A 194 -13.60 -5.34 -0.94
C ILE A 194 -12.99 -3.98 -1.24
N CYS A 195 -11.77 -3.96 -1.79
CA CYS A 195 -11.05 -2.73 -2.09
C CYS A 195 -9.93 -2.99 -3.10
N ASN A 196 -9.32 -1.94 -3.64
CA ASN A 196 -8.14 -2.06 -4.50
C ASN A 196 -6.84 -1.79 -3.71
N LEU A 197 -5.89 -2.72 -3.76
CA LEU A 197 -4.64 -2.64 -2.98
C LEU A 197 -3.50 -1.90 -3.70
N SER A 198 -3.69 -1.40 -4.92
CA SER A 198 -2.61 -0.85 -5.75
C SER A 198 -1.84 0.29 -5.07
N THR A 199 -2.51 1.16 -4.33
CA THR A 199 -1.86 2.28 -3.63
C THR A 199 -1.00 1.77 -2.48
N ILE A 200 -1.57 0.93 -1.61
CA ILE A 200 -0.86 0.37 -0.46
C ILE A 200 0.31 -0.53 -0.89
N MET A 201 0.15 -1.33 -1.95
CA MET A 201 1.24 -2.17 -2.48
C MET A 201 2.42 -1.32 -2.97
N ARG A 202 2.15 -0.18 -3.64
CA ARG A 202 3.19 0.76 -4.07
C ARG A 202 3.89 1.38 -2.86
N GLU A 203 3.15 1.76 -1.83
CA GLU A 203 3.71 2.29 -0.57
C GLU A 203 4.58 1.25 0.15
N TYR A 204 4.13 -0.01 0.19
CA TYR A 204 4.88 -1.12 0.77
C TYR A 204 6.22 -1.32 0.04
N VAL A 205 6.19 -1.40 -1.28
CA VAL A 205 7.42 -1.52 -2.09
C VAL A 205 8.33 -0.30 -1.89
N ALA A 206 7.76 0.92 -1.86
CA ALA A 206 8.53 2.15 -1.65
C ALA A 206 9.21 2.15 -0.27
N MET A 207 8.51 1.74 0.78
CA MET A 207 9.02 1.61 2.15
C MET A 207 10.22 0.67 2.23
N HIS A 208 10.11 -0.51 1.63
CA HIS A 208 11.22 -1.49 1.60
C HIS A 208 12.36 -1.08 0.65
N SER A 209 12.10 -0.16 -0.28
CA SER A 209 13.10 0.36 -1.22
C SER A 209 13.96 1.50 -0.66
N VAL A 210 13.60 2.05 0.52
CA VAL A 210 14.32 3.16 1.16
C VAL A 210 15.81 2.88 1.32
N ALA A 211 16.20 1.61 1.54
CA ALA A 211 17.59 1.19 1.67
C ALA A 211 18.46 1.57 0.45
N TYR A 212 17.86 1.67 -0.74
CA TYR A 212 18.53 1.84 -2.02
C TYR A 212 18.40 3.26 -2.60
N LEU A 213 17.70 4.16 -1.90
CA LEU A 213 17.51 5.53 -2.38
C LEU A 213 18.77 6.37 -2.15
N PRO A 214 19.18 7.21 -3.11
CA PRO A 214 20.35 8.09 -2.96
C PRO A 214 20.20 9.10 -1.81
N PHE A 215 18.97 9.35 -1.39
CA PHE A 215 18.61 10.25 -0.30
C PHE A 215 18.08 9.51 0.95
N LYS A 216 18.37 8.21 1.09
CA LYS A 216 18.02 7.40 2.28
C LYS A 216 18.28 8.13 3.59
N ASN A 217 19.48 8.69 3.76
CA ASN A 217 19.86 9.35 5.02
C ASN A 217 18.95 10.53 5.35
N LEU A 218 18.50 11.28 4.33
CA LEU A 218 17.59 12.40 4.49
C LEU A 218 16.18 11.92 4.88
N VAL A 219 15.71 10.80 4.32
CA VAL A 219 14.43 10.18 4.70
C VAL A 219 14.46 9.73 6.16
N LEU A 220 15.55 9.09 6.61
CA LEU A 220 15.69 8.60 7.98
C LEU A 220 15.88 9.73 9.00
N SER A 221 16.66 10.76 8.68
CA SER A 221 16.97 11.86 9.62
C SER A 221 15.97 13.00 9.59
N ALA A 222 15.06 13.03 8.61
CA ALA A 222 14.23 14.19 8.27
C ALA A 222 15.04 15.51 8.20
N ASN A 223 16.32 15.42 7.89
CA ASN A 223 17.25 16.53 7.93
C ASN A 223 18.34 16.39 6.87
N GLU A 224 18.51 17.44 6.09
CA GLU A 224 19.62 17.55 5.17
C GLU A 224 20.91 17.71 5.99
N LYS A 225 21.77 16.67 5.99
CA LYS A 225 23.15 16.88 6.41
C LYS A 225 23.76 17.75 5.33
N SER A 226 24.08 18.99 5.65
CA SER A 226 24.74 19.92 4.76
C SER A 226 26.01 19.25 4.23
N HIS A 227 25.98 18.75 3.00
CA HIS A 227 27.21 18.42 2.28
C HIS A 227 27.81 19.75 1.81
N SER A 228 28.32 20.53 2.76
CA SER A 228 28.92 21.85 2.60
C SER A 228 30.30 21.76 1.94
N GLY A 229 30.43 21.03 0.83
CA GLY A 229 31.74 20.76 0.24
C GLY A 229 31.81 20.61 -1.27
N PHE A 230 30.71 20.41 -2.01
CA PHE A 230 30.83 20.08 -3.45
C PHE A 230 29.78 20.67 -4.42
N LEU A 231 28.75 21.38 -3.95
CA LEU A 231 27.62 21.82 -4.80
C LEU A 231 27.21 23.29 -4.63
N GLU A 232 28.10 24.16 -4.15
CA GLU A 232 27.72 25.55 -3.87
C GLU A 232 27.63 26.49 -5.09
N ASP A 233 27.77 26.04 -6.35
CA ASP A 233 27.80 27.02 -7.45
C ASP A 233 27.30 26.55 -8.84
N ARG A 234 26.35 25.62 -8.89
CA ARG A 234 25.61 25.38 -10.14
C ARG A 234 24.16 25.28 -9.79
N ALA A 235 23.39 26.35 -9.93
CA ALA A 235 21.94 26.23 -10.06
C ALA A 235 21.64 25.71 -11.46
N TRP A 236 20.49 25.04 -11.65
CA TRP A 236 20.05 24.69 -13.01
C TRP A 236 19.82 25.97 -13.82
N ASP A 237 20.45 26.09 -14.98
CA ASP A 237 20.31 27.26 -15.83
C ASP A 237 18.90 27.33 -16.45
N VAL A 238 18.25 28.49 -16.29
CA VAL A 238 16.97 28.80 -16.92
C VAL A 238 17.22 29.73 -18.12
N PRO A 239 16.71 29.42 -19.33
CA PRO A 239 16.85 30.31 -20.47
C PRO A 239 16.33 31.73 -20.17
N LYS A 240 17.12 32.76 -20.52
CA LYS A 240 16.80 34.17 -20.24
C LYS A 240 15.38 34.61 -20.63
N PRO A 241 14.81 34.21 -21.79
CA PRO A 241 13.44 34.59 -22.14
C PRO A 241 12.40 34.02 -21.16
N LEU A 242 12.63 32.80 -20.69
CA LEU A 242 11.77 32.14 -19.71
C LEU A 242 11.91 32.78 -18.34
N MET A 243 13.14 33.06 -17.90
CA MET A 243 13.37 33.71 -16.61
C MET A 243 12.69 35.09 -16.55
N LYS A 244 12.83 35.90 -17.60
CA LYS A 244 12.14 37.20 -17.69
C LYS A 244 10.63 37.06 -17.59
N TYR A 245 10.04 36.10 -18.32
CA TYR A 245 8.61 35.84 -18.23
C TYR A 245 8.18 35.45 -16.80
N LEU A 246 8.97 34.63 -16.11
CA LEU A 246 8.68 34.23 -14.74
C LEU A 246 8.77 35.40 -13.77
N GLU A 247 9.77 36.26 -13.90
CA GLU A 247 9.94 37.50 -13.10
C GLU A 247 8.75 38.46 -13.27
N ASP A 248 8.22 38.59 -14.50
CA ASP A 248 7.08 39.47 -14.78
C ASP A 248 5.75 38.93 -14.21
N ASN A 249 5.64 37.61 -13.97
CA ASN A 249 4.36 36.94 -13.65
C ASN A 249 4.28 36.36 -12.23
N LEU A 250 5.41 36.10 -11.58
CA LEU A 250 5.48 35.55 -10.23
C LEU A 250 5.68 36.65 -9.18
N ASN A 251 5.17 36.42 -7.97
CA ASN A 251 5.55 37.26 -6.83
C ASN A 251 6.91 36.84 -6.26
N SER A 252 7.50 37.68 -5.40
CA SER A 252 8.82 37.42 -4.80
C SER A 252 8.91 36.04 -4.15
N SER A 253 7.92 35.67 -3.34
CA SER A 253 7.92 34.38 -2.64
C SER A 253 7.83 33.16 -3.57
N GLN A 254 7.20 33.32 -4.74
CA GLN A 254 7.16 32.29 -5.78
C GLN A 254 8.49 32.20 -6.55
N LEU A 255 9.16 33.34 -6.79
CA LEU A 255 10.49 33.38 -7.38
C LEU A 255 11.53 32.77 -6.44
N ASP A 256 11.45 33.05 -5.14
CA ASP A 256 12.31 32.44 -4.11
C ASP A 256 12.13 30.91 -4.09
N ALA A 257 10.88 30.43 -4.17
CA ALA A 257 10.58 29.00 -4.26
C ALA A 257 11.12 28.36 -5.55
N LEU A 258 11.05 29.07 -6.68
CA LEU A 258 11.64 28.63 -7.96
C LEU A 258 13.16 28.51 -7.84
N HIS A 259 13.84 29.55 -7.34
CA HIS A 259 15.28 29.53 -7.14
C HIS A 259 15.72 28.43 -6.17
N ALA A 260 14.97 28.23 -5.09
CA ALA A 260 15.19 27.12 -4.17
C ALA A 260 15.05 25.77 -4.88
N GLY A 261 14.01 25.56 -5.70
CA GLY A 261 13.83 24.33 -6.48
C GLY A 261 14.97 24.06 -7.49
N LEU A 262 15.60 25.11 -8.01
CA LEU A 262 16.73 25.02 -8.95
C LEU A 262 18.09 24.88 -8.25
N SER A 263 18.15 24.98 -6.91
CA SER A 263 19.39 25.10 -6.13
C SER A 263 20.23 23.82 -6.00
N HIS A 264 19.99 22.80 -6.84
CA HIS A 264 20.62 21.47 -6.79
C HIS A 264 20.52 20.74 -5.43
N LYS A 265 19.79 21.31 -4.46
CA LYS A 265 19.49 20.65 -3.21
C LYS A 265 18.67 19.39 -3.49
N PRO A 266 19.03 18.23 -2.91
CA PRO A 266 18.30 16.98 -3.10
C PRO A 266 16.84 17.09 -2.66
N PHE A 267 16.53 17.92 -1.65
CA PHE A 267 15.16 18.15 -1.18
C PHE A 267 14.91 19.64 -0.93
N VAL A 268 13.75 20.09 -1.37
CA VAL A 268 13.26 21.45 -1.13
C VAL A 268 11.81 21.35 -0.68
N LEU A 269 11.48 22.01 0.44
CA LEU A 269 10.12 22.08 0.96
C LEU A 269 9.54 23.44 0.60
N ILE A 270 8.45 23.45 -0.17
CA ILE A 270 7.72 24.66 -0.56
C ILE A 270 6.37 24.65 0.14
N GLN A 271 6.16 25.57 1.08
CA GLN A 271 4.92 25.65 1.85
C GLN A 271 4.00 26.75 1.33
N VAL A 272 2.78 26.37 0.93
CA VAL A 272 1.74 27.30 0.48
C VAL A 272 0.81 27.65 1.65
N GLY A 273 0.68 28.93 2.00
CA GLY A 273 -0.34 29.43 2.93
C GLY A 273 -1.67 29.74 2.23
N LYS A 274 -2.81 29.54 2.91
CA LYS A 274 -4.10 30.08 2.46
C LYS A 274 -4.16 31.58 2.79
N ASN A 275 -4.31 32.44 1.78
CA ASN A 275 -4.68 33.84 1.98
C ASN A 275 -6.19 33.93 2.19
N GLU A 276 -6.65 34.33 3.37
CA GLU A 276 -8.05 34.76 3.61
C GLU A 276 -8.29 36.17 3.08
N SER A 277 -8.02 36.41 1.80
CA SER A 277 -8.30 37.70 1.17
C SER A 277 -8.80 37.47 -0.24
N LYS A 278 -10.06 37.81 -0.47
CA LYS A 278 -10.72 37.84 -1.78
C LYS A 278 -9.79 38.52 -2.79
N GLY A 279 -9.40 37.80 -3.84
CA GLY A 279 -8.72 38.35 -5.01
C GLY A 279 -7.31 38.90 -4.76
N GLY A 280 -6.34 38.07 -4.38
CA GLY A 280 -4.95 38.50 -4.26
C GLY A 280 -3.97 37.33 -4.17
N ARG A 281 -2.95 37.34 -5.03
CA ARG A 281 -1.93 36.29 -5.24
C ARG A 281 -1.39 35.72 -3.91
N ARG A 282 -1.25 34.38 -3.85
CA ARG A 282 -0.78 33.62 -2.69
C ARG A 282 0.68 33.95 -2.37
N VAL A 283 0.99 34.21 -1.11
CA VAL A 283 2.35 34.45 -0.61
C VAL A 283 2.85 33.16 0.07
N PHE A 284 4.07 32.75 -0.26
CA PHE A 284 4.79 31.66 0.38
C PHE A 284 5.59 32.22 1.56
N LYS A 285 5.58 31.53 2.70
CA LYS A 285 6.42 31.88 3.86
C LYS A 285 7.53 30.86 4.00
N GLU A 286 8.73 31.35 4.27
CA GLU A 286 9.86 30.54 4.71
C GLU A 286 9.55 30.02 6.12
N ALA A 287 9.52 28.70 6.30
CA ALA A 287 9.23 28.09 7.57
C ALA A 287 10.52 27.93 8.39
N SER A 288 10.77 28.84 9.32
CA SER A 288 11.71 28.58 10.42
C SER A 288 11.17 27.49 11.35
N ARG A 289 12.04 26.55 11.69
CA ARG A 289 11.80 25.21 12.25
C ARG A 289 11.07 25.09 13.59
N GLU A 290 10.70 26.17 14.28
CA GLU A 290 10.19 26.09 15.66
C GLU A 290 8.69 25.82 15.80
N ALA A 291 7.88 25.93 14.74
CA ALA A 291 6.42 25.86 14.88
C ALA A 291 5.78 24.46 14.67
N LEU A 292 6.54 23.44 14.24
CA LEU A 292 5.96 22.16 13.77
C LEU A 292 5.80 21.07 14.83
N PHE A 293 6.32 21.25 16.06
CA PHE A 293 6.27 20.21 17.10
C PHE A 293 5.31 20.47 18.27
N SER A 294 4.48 21.52 18.24
CA SER A 294 3.58 21.83 19.37
C SER A 294 2.13 21.30 19.23
N ARG A 295 1.80 20.50 18.22
CA ARG A 295 0.46 19.90 18.10
C ARG A 295 0.48 18.47 17.60
N TYR A 296 1.10 17.56 18.38
CA TYR A 296 0.70 16.16 18.51
C TYR A 296 1.29 15.57 19.79
#